data_AF-A0A953RWB1-F1
#
_entry.id   AF-A0A953RWB1-F1
#
_cell.length_a   1.000
_cell.length_b   1.000
_cell.length_c   1.000
_cell.angle_alpha   90.00
_cell.angle_beta   90.00
_cell.angle_gamma   90.00
#
_symmetry.space_group_name_H-M   'P 1'
#
loop_
_entity.id
_entity.type
_entity.pdbx_description
1 polymer ?
#
loop_
_entity_poly.entity_id
_entity_poly.type
_entity_poly.pdbx_seq_one_letter_code
_entity_poly.pdbx_strand_id
1 'polypeptide(L)'
;MKVFATLLLSVSLYGSYRIPPPKPPADRTAAKRPARKGGQWYFAENGHAVYCYGPVRFLPQAEGGLQRVATFCQGDKNMVPLKD
;
A
#
# COMPACT_ATOMS: atom_id res chain seq x y z
N MET A 1 -20.78 -49.54 20.59
CA MET A 1 -19.53 -48.82 20.23
C MET A 1 -19.67 -47.98 18.95
N LYS A 2 -20.31 -48.48 17.87
CA LYS A 2 -20.49 -47.73 16.60
C LYS A 2 -21.30 -46.42 16.71
N VAL A 3 -22.32 -46.39 17.58
CA VAL A 3 -23.25 -45.25 17.71
C VAL A 3 -22.58 -44.03 18.35
N PHE A 4 -21.64 -44.24 19.27
CA PHE A 4 -20.87 -43.15 19.89
C PHE A 4 -19.87 -42.53 18.90
N ALA A 5 -19.27 -43.35 18.04
CA ALA A 5 -18.35 -42.87 17.00
C ALA A 5 -19.06 -41.98 15.98
N THR A 6 -20.30 -42.31 15.60
CA THR A 6 -21.09 -41.49 14.67
C THR A 6 -21.55 -40.16 15.27
N LEU A 7 -21.76 -40.10 16.59
CA LEU A 7 -22.17 -38.89 17.30
C LEU A 7 -21.01 -37.91 17.51
N LEU A 8 -19.78 -38.42 17.67
CA LEU A 8 -18.56 -37.60 17.73
C LEU A 8 -18.19 -37.00 16.37
N LEU A 9 -18.47 -37.69 15.26
CA LEU A 9 -18.21 -37.20 13.91
C LEU A 9 -19.19 -36.11 13.45
N SER A 10 -20.41 -36.04 14.00
CA SER A 10 -21.37 -35.00 13.64
C SER A 10 -21.12 -33.65 14.34
N VAL A 11 -20.45 -33.65 15.50
CA VAL A 11 -20.14 -32.43 16.26
C VAL A 11 -18.92 -31.68 15.70
N SER A 12 -17.99 -32.36 15.02
CA SER A 12 -16.76 -31.76 14.49
C SER A 12 -16.94 -30.90 13.22
N LEU A 13 -18.12 -30.92 12.59
CA LEU A 13 -18.40 -30.20 11.34
C LEU A 13 -19.02 -28.79 11.53
N TYR A 14 -19.42 -28.42 12.75
CA TYR A 14 -20.08 -27.13 13.03
C TYR A 14 -19.11 -25.97 13.34
N GLY A 15 -17.86 -26.09 12.93
CA GLY A 15 -16.87 -25.01 13.00
C GLY A 15 -16.89 -24.14 11.74
N SER A 16 -18.02 -23.50 11.43
CA SER A 16 -18.07 -22.51 10.35
C SER A 16 -17.28 -21.26 10.79
N TYR A 17 -15.97 -21.27 10.58
CA TYR A 17 -15.12 -20.10 10.75
C TYR A 17 -15.61 -19.00 9.81
N ARG A 18 -16.37 -18.04 10.34
CA ARG A 18 -16.71 -16.82 9.62
C ARG A 18 -15.43 -16.01 9.46
N ILE A 19 -14.81 -16.13 8.29
CA ILE A 19 -13.68 -15.28 7.92
C ILE A 19 -14.22 -13.85 7.88
N PRO A 20 -13.73 -12.94 8.73
CA PRO A 20 -14.16 -11.55 8.66
C PRO A 20 -13.79 -10.99 7.28
N PRO A 21 -14.64 -10.13 6.69
CA PRO A 21 -14.32 -9.53 5.41
C PRO A 21 -12.98 -8.80 5.50
N PRO A 22 -12.18 -8.78 4.40
CA PRO A 22 -10.94 -8.03 4.36
C PRO A 22 -11.24 -6.58 4.76
N LYS A 23 -10.47 -6.06 5.72
CA LYS A 23 -10.59 -4.67 6.13
C LYS A 23 -10.33 -3.78 4.90
N PRO A 24 -11.16 -2.75 4.67
CA PRO A 24 -10.86 -1.79 3.62
C PRO A 24 -9.46 -1.20 3.86
N PRO A 25 -8.73 -0.84 2.78
CA PRO A 25 -7.46 -0.14 2.93
C PRO A 25 -7.68 1.06 3.83
N ALA A 26 -6.82 1.23 4.84
CA ALA A 26 -6.86 2.43 5.66
C ALA A 26 -6.66 3.63 4.72
N ASP A 27 -7.69 4.48 4.60
CA ASP A 27 -7.59 5.73 3.87
C ASP A 27 -6.65 6.65 4.64
N ARG A 28 -5.36 6.52 4.35
CA ARG A 28 -4.31 7.44 4.77
C ARG A 28 -4.34 8.67 3.87
N THR A 29 -5.50 9.32 3.75
CA THR A 29 -5.58 10.73 3.33
C THR A 29 -4.94 11.60 4.43
N ALA A 30 -3.66 11.35 4.70
CA ALA A 30 -2.78 12.22 5.43
C ALA A 30 -2.78 13.55 4.67
N ALA A 31 -3.53 14.49 5.21
CA ALA A 31 -3.78 15.82 4.69
C ALA A 31 -4.42 15.83 3.28
N LYS A 32 -5.73 16.09 3.22
CA LYS A 32 -6.39 16.73 2.07
C LYS A 32 -5.76 18.11 1.80
N ARG A 33 -4.49 18.17 1.37
CA ARG A 33 -4.01 19.33 0.64
C ARG A 33 -4.72 19.30 -0.72
N PRO A 34 -5.32 20.41 -1.17
CA PRO A 34 -6.02 20.43 -2.44
C PRO A 34 -5.08 19.94 -3.53
N ALA A 35 -5.54 18.96 -4.31
CA ALA A 35 -4.80 18.45 -5.45
C ALA A 35 -4.48 19.66 -6.36
N ARG A 36 -3.21 20.06 -6.39
CA ARG A 36 -2.78 21.14 -7.28
C ARG A 36 -2.95 20.64 -8.71
N LYS A 37 -3.62 21.42 -9.55
CA LYS A 37 -3.79 21.08 -10.97
C LYS A 37 -2.41 20.95 -11.62
N GLY A 38 -2.23 19.92 -12.45
CA GLY A 38 -1.00 19.71 -13.23
C GLY A 38 0.00 18.71 -12.66
N GLY A 39 -0.32 17.98 -11.59
CA GLY A 39 0.52 16.88 -11.13
C GLY A 39 0.34 15.58 -11.91
N GLN A 40 1.31 14.69 -11.76
CA GLN A 40 1.41 13.39 -12.40
C GLN A 40 1.57 12.28 -11.36
N TRP A 41 1.07 11.09 -11.69
CA TRP A 41 1.27 9.89 -10.89
C TRP A 41 2.60 9.24 -11.24
N TYR A 42 3.35 8.86 -10.21
CA TYR A 42 4.62 8.14 -10.33
C TYR A 42 4.60 6.88 -9.48
N PHE A 43 5.40 5.89 -9.88
CA PHE A 43 5.62 4.69 -9.10
C PHE A 43 6.83 4.90 -8.19
N ALA A 44 6.60 4.95 -6.89
CA ALA A 44 7.67 5.14 -5.92
C ALA A 44 8.50 3.86 -5.77
N GLU A 45 9.77 4.01 -5.39
CA GLU A 45 10.72 2.89 -5.26
C GLU A 45 10.24 1.81 -4.27
N ASN A 46 9.55 2.22 -3.22
CA ASN A 46 8.94 1.34 -2.22
C ASN A 46 7.61 0.69 -2.67
N GLY A 47 7.22 0.84 -3.94
CA GLY A 47 6.14 0.07 -4.56
C GLY A 47 4.73 0.64 -4.40
N HIS A 48 4.57 1.93 -4.08
CA HIS A 48 3.25 2.59 -4.09
C HIS A 48 3.18 3.71 -5.13
N ALA A 49 1.98 4.00 -5.61
CA ALA A 49 1.73 5.14 -6.48
C ALA A 49 1.71 6.43 -5.66
N VAL A 50 2.41 7.47 -6.14
CA VAL A 50 2.45 8.79 -5.51
C VAL A 50 2.08 9.87 -6.53
N TYR A 51 1.26 10.84 -6.11
CA TYR A 51 0.92 12.00 -6.92
C TYR A 51 1.89 13.15 -6.62
N CYS A 52 2.60 13.65 -7.63
CA CYS A 52 3.55 14.76 -7.48
C CYS A 52 3.33 15.83 -8.54
N TYR A 53 3.56 17.09 -8.20
CA TYR A 53 3.27 18.25 -9.08
C TYR A 53 4.50 19.06 -9.46
N GLY A 54 5.69 18.62 -9.07
CA GLY A 54 6.94 19.20 -9.54
C GLY A 54 7.70 18.33 -10.54
N PRO A 55 8.84 18.83 -11.04
CA PRO A 55 9.67 18.10 -11.99
C PRO A 55 10.32 16.87 -11.34
N VAL A 56 10.65 15.89 -12.18
CA VAL A 56 11.54 14.79 -11.81
C VAL A 56 12.99 15.28 -11.91
N ARG A 57 13.80 14.97 -10.91
CA ARG A 57 15.22 15.33 -10.84
C ARG A 57 16.07 14.08 -10.59
N PHE A 58 17.32 14.13 -11.02
CA PHE A 58 18.33 13.16 -10.67
C PHE A 58 19.17 13.72 -9.52
N LEU A 59 19.27 12.99 -8.42
CA LEU A 59 20.07 13.36 -7.26
C LEU A 59 21.24 12.37 -7.09
N PRO A 60 22.45 12.84 -6.74
CA PRO A 60 23.58 11.96 -6.46
C PRO A 60 23.29 11.11 -5.22
N GLN A 61 23.64 9.83 -5.29
CA GLN A 61 23.50 8.88 -4.19
C GLN A 61 24.83 8.69 -3.46
N ALA A 62 24.79 8.39 -2.16
CA ALA A 62 25.99 8.25 -1.33
C ALA A 62 26.90 7.10 -1.80
N GLU A 63 26.31 6.03 -2.33
CA GLU A 63 26.98 4.85 -2.88
C GLU A 63 27.67 5.13 -4.24
N GLY A 64 27.52 6.35 -4.78
CA GLY A 64 27.75 6.64 -6.19
C GLY A 64 26.51 6.33 -7.04
N GLY A 65 26.30 7.09 -8.12
CA GLY A 65 25.14 6.96 -9.00
C GLY A 65 24.13 8.09 -8.88
N LEU A 66 23.07 8.00 -9.68
CA LEU A 66 22.00 9.00 -9.77
C LEU A 66 20.66 8.36 -9.48
N GLN A 67 19.97 8.85 -8.44
CA GLN A 67 18.61 8.45 -8.11
C GLN A 67 17.61 9.39 -8.78
N ARG A 68 16.61 8.84 -9.48
CA ARG A 68 15.45 9.62 -9.94
C ARG A 68 14.49 9.88 -8.80
N VAL A 69 14.11 11.14 -8.65
CA VAL A 69 13.26 11.61 -7.55
C VAL A 69 12.19 12.55 -8.11
N ALA A 70 10.93 12.27 -7.79
CA ALA A 70 9.84 13.22 -8.03
C ALA A 70 9.81 14.25 -6.90
N THR A 71 9.60 15.51 -7.27
CA THR A 71 9.57 16.62 -6.32
C THR A 71 8.15 17.12 -6.11
N PHE A 72 7.91 17.69 -4.93
CA PHE A 72 6.61 18.20 -4.50
C PHE A 72 5.50 17.16 -4.59
N CYS A 73 5.64 16.08 -3.81
CA CYS A 73 4.68 14.98 -3.74
C CYS A 73 3.61 15.18 -2.67
N GLN A 74 2.43 14.58 -2.88
CA GLN A 74 1.35 14.53 -1.90
C GLN A 74 1.67 13.50 -0.81
N GLY A 75 1.41 13.85 0.46
CA GLY A 75 1.69 13.02 1.64
C GLY A 75 2.81 13.60 2.50
N ASP A 76 3.55 12.72 3.18
CA ASP A 76 4.53 13.11 4.21
C ASP A 76 5.90 13.53 3.64
N LYS A 77 6.24 13.05 2.44
CA LYS A 77 7.55 13.29 1.81
C LYS A 77 7.41 14.23 0.61
N ASN A 78 8.07 15.38 0.67
CA ASN A 78 8.10 16.33 -0.45
C ASN A 78 8.98 15.87 -1.61
N MET A 79 9.82 14.86 -1.42
CA MET A 79 10.66 14.24 -2.43
C MET A 79 10.55 12.73 -2.31
N VAL A 80 10.20 12.06 -3.41
CA VAL A 80 9.97 10.61 -3.42
C VAL A 80 10.85 9.96 -4.48
N PRO A 81 11.74 9.02 -4.10
CA PRO A 81 12.50 8.21 -5.05
C PRO A 81 11.54 7.41 -5.93
N LEU A 82 11.79 7.45 -7.23
CA LEU A 82 10.99 6.72 -8.20
C LEU A 82 11.63 5.36 -8.49
N LYS A 83 10.75 4.37 -8.70
CA LYS A 83 11.10 3.13 -9.39
C LYS A 83 11.17 3.49 -10.87
N ASP A 84 12.30 3.22 -11.51
CA ASP A 84 12.47 3.36 -12.96
C ASP A 84 11.46 2.53 -13.75
#